data_AF-A0A972C9F8-F1
#
_entry.id   AF-A0A972C9F8-F1
#
_cell.length_a   1.000
_cell.length_b   1.000
_cell.length_c   1.000
_cell.angle_alpha   90.00
_cell.angle_beta   90.00
_cell.angle_gamma   90.00
#
_symmetry.space_group_name_H-M   'P 1'
#
loop_
_entity.id
_entity.type
_entity.pdbx_description
1 polymer ?
#
loop_
_entity_poly.entity_id
_entity_poly.type
_entity_poly.pdbx_seq_one_letter_code
_entity_poly.pdbx_strand_id
1 'polypeptide(L)'
;MMTMCPSCFELYSDIWVKPCCSCGCKTASVSIELIGVAKLLINRGFKLSYANCSTHDDESGIGEITQIIIEFGTSYSEAMFQELPPDWTMYEYSRVKDNQILEPKLTGLSCVFKHPPNECDTESIAFDIEVTISNLEVWLEEKDPESCRAVLTLAGCM
;
A
#
# COMPACT_ATOMS: atom_id res chain seq x y z
N MET A 1 12.97 3.51 -2.16
CA MET A 1 12.07 2.46 -1.67
C MET A 1 12.87 1.50 -0.78
N MET A 2 12.18 0.63 -0.04
CA MET A 2 12.77 -0.40 0.81
C MET A 2 12.11 -1.74 0.50
N THR A 3 12.75 -2.84 0.89
CA THR A 3 12.07 -4.15 0.91
C THR A 3 11.76 -4.56 2.35
N MET A 4 10.54 -5.01 2.61
CA MET A 4 10.07 -5.43 3.92
C MET A 4 9.68 -6.90 3.91
N CYS A 5 10.11 -7.65 4.94
CA CYS A 5 9.62 -9.00 5.18
C CYS A 5 8.22 -8.96 5.80
N PRO A 6 7.19 -9.61 5.21
CA PRO A 6 5.86 -9.60 5.79
C PRO A 6 5.72 -10.50 7.02
N SER A 7 6.69 -11.37 7.31
CA SER A 7 6.59 -12.27 8.48
C SER A 7 7.27 -11.72 9.74
N CYS A 8 8.41 -11.02 9.60
CA CYS A 8 9.18 -10.50 10.73
C CYS A 8 9.40 -8.99 10.70
N PHE A 9 8.91 -8.31 9.65
CA PHE A 9 9.04 -6.86 9.43
C PHE A 9 10.47 -6.33 9.34
N GLU A 10 11.46 -7.21 9.13
CA GLU A 10 12.81 -6.77 8.78
C GLU A 10 12.80 -5.96 7.48
N LEU A 11 13.54 -4.85 7.50
CA LEU A 11 13.69 -3.92 6.39
C LEU A 11 15.08 -4.07 5.79
N TYR A 12 15.14 -4.16 4.46
CA TYR A 12 16.38 -4.20 3.72
C TYR A 12 16.39 -3.07 2.69
N SER A 13 17.58 -2.56 2.39
CA SER A 13 17.77 -1.65 1.26
C SER A 13 17.43 -2.38 -0.05
N ASP A 14 16.89 -1.64 -1.01
CA ASP A 14 16.32 -2.10 -2.29
C ASP A 14 17.27 -2.84 -3.24
N ILE A 15 18.50 -3.15 -2.80
CA ILE A 15 19.55 -3.53 -3.72
C ILE A 15 19.21 -4.87 -4.39
N TRP A 16 18.52 -5.82 -3.72
CA TRP A 16 18.06 -7.08 -4.34
C TRP A 16 16.85 -7.67 -3.58
N VAL A 17 15.77 -8.08 -4.30
CA VAL A 17 14.67 -8.89 -3.74
C VAL A 17 15.20 -10.30 -3.42
N LYS A 18 15.82 -10.44 -2.26
CA LYS A 18 16.19 -11.74 -1.70
C LYS A 18 15.08 -12.18 -0.74
N PRO A 19 14.85 -13.50 -0.60
CA PRO A 19 14.08 -13.99 0.53
C PRO A 19 14.66 -13.41 1.84
N CYS A 20 13.80 -13.10 2.79
CA CYS A 20 14.19 -12.59 4.11
C CYS A 20 15.28 -13.47 4.71
N CYS A 21 16.37 -12.88 5.16
CA CYS A 21 17.50 -13.63 5.71
C CYS A 21 17.14 -14.40 6.98
N SER A 22 16.16 -13.91 7.75
CA SER A 22 15.78 -14.49 9.04
C SER A 22 14.73 -15.59 8.93
N CYS A 23 13.77 -15.48 8.00
CA CYS A 23 12.66 -16.45 7.90
C CYS A 23 12.44 -17.05 6.50
N GLY A 24 13.20 -16.63 5.48
CA GLY A 24 13.09 -17.13 4.11
C GLY A 24 11.87 -16.65 3.32
N CYS A 25 10.97 -15.87 3.93
CA CYS A 25 9.78 -15.35 3.26
C CYS A 25 10.14 -14.38 2.12
N LYS A 26 9.35 -14.39 1.04
CA LYS A 26 9.44 -13.37 -0.01
C LYS A 26 9.14 -11.99 0.57
N THR A 27 10.01 -11.02 0.31
CA THR A 27 9.84 -9.63 0.71
C THR A 27 8.92 -8.87 -0.24
N ALA A 28 8.32 -7.78 0.24
CA ALA A 28 7.54 -6.82 -0.54
C ALA A 28 8.29 -5.50 -0.65
N SER A 29 8.17 -4.80 -1.78
CA SER A 29 8.72 -3.45 -1.94
C SER A 29 7.75 -2.44 -1.33
N VAL A 30 8.25 -1.55 -0.48
CA VAL A 30 7.48 -0.61 0.34
C VAL A 30 8.21 0.74 0.39
N SER A 31 7.53 1.83 0.03
CA SER A 31 7.99 3.21 0.30
C SER A 31 8.12 3.47 1.80
N ILE A 32 9.10 4.27 2.21
CA ILE A 32 9.47 4.44 3.63
C ILE A 32 8.27 4.98 4.43
N GLU A 33 7.54 5.90 3.83
CA GLU A 33 6.35 6.57 4.34
C GLU A 33 5.23 5.56 4.66
N LEU A 34 5.17 4.43 3.95
CA LEU A 34 4.10 3.44 4.05
C LEU A 34 4.43 2.25 4.95
N ILE A 35 5.59 2.25 5.62
CA ILE A 35 5.99 1.12 6.48
C ILE A 35 4.98 0.87 7.61
N GLY A 36 4.43 1.93 8.22
CA GLY A 36 3.42 1.83 9.29
C GLY A 36 2.13 1.18 8.80
N VAL A 37 1.50 1.75 7.77
CA VAL A 37 0.36 1.17 7.03
C VAL A 37 0.61 -0.28 6.64
N ALA A 38 1.77 -0.58 6.05
CA ALA A 38 2.13 -1.93 5.62
C ALA A 38 2.11 -2.93 6.78
N LYS A 39 2.70 -2.56 7.93
CA LYS A 39 2.65 -3.37 9.16
C LYS A 39 1.22 -3.53 9.67
N LEU A 40 0.43 -2.46 9.71
CA LEU A 40 -0.96 -2.49 10.17
C LEU A 40 -1.84 -3.43 9.32
N LEU A 41 -1.68 -3.40 8.00
CA LEU A 41 -2.37 -4.30 7.06
C LEU A 41 -1.95 -5.75 7.27
N ILE A 42 -0.65 -6.04 7.33
CA ILE A 42 -0.14 -7.39 7.51
C ILE A 42 -0.56 -7.96 8.88
N ASN A 43 -0.51 -7.15 9.93
CA ASN A 43 -1.00 -7.51 11.25
C ASN A 43 -2.51 -7.77 11.29
N ARG A 44 -3.27 -7.40 10.26
CA ARG A 44 -4.70 -7.72 10.09
C ARG A 44 -4.95 -8.90 9.15
N GLY A 45 -3.88 -9.54 8.66
CA GLY A 45 -3.93 -10.71 7.78
C GLY A 45 -3.92 -10.39 6.29
N PHE A 46 -3.80 -9.12 5.90
CA PHE A 46 -3.72 -8.76 4.49
C PHE A 46 -2.39 -9.21 3.87
N LYS A 47 -2.45 -9.84 2.70
CA LYS A 47 -1.29 -10.30 1.92
C LYS A 47 -0.72 -9.15 1.11
N LEU A 48 0.02 -8.26 1.76
CA LEU A 48 0.68 -7.15 1.09
C LEU A 48 1.71 -7.65 0.06
N SER A 49 1.71 -7.05 -1.12
CA SER A 49 2.71 -7.36 -2.15
C SER A 49 3.57 -6.18 -2.57
N TYR A 50 2.99 -4.99 -2.59
CA TYR A 50 3.66 -3.77 -3.01
C TYR A 50 2.99 -2.57 -2.36
N ALA A 51 3.78 -1.57 -1.97
CA ALA A 51 3.29 -0.29 -1.48
C ALA A 51 4.23 0.81 -1.95
N ASN A 52 3.71 1.83 -2.61
CA ASN A 52 4.50 2.93 -3.16
C ASN A 52 3.81 4.27 -2.95
N CYS A 53 4.62 5.25 -2.58
CA CYS A 53 4.27 6.66 -2.54
C CYS A 53 5.24 7.37 -3.47
N SER A 54 4.72 8.06 -4.48
CA SER A 54 5.53 8.77 -5.47
C SER A 54 4.85 10.06 -5.89
N THR A 55 5.65 11.11 -5.94
CA THR A 55 5.26 12.44 -6.41
C THR A 55 5.91 12.70 -7.78
N HIS A 56 5.15 13.28 -8.71
CA HIS A 56 5.61 13.62 -10.05
C HIS A 56 4.98 14.93 -10.52
N ASP A 57 5.64 15.62 -11.45
CA ASP A 57 5.09 16.81 -12.09
C ASP A 57 3.72 16.50 -12.71
N ASP A 58 2.78 17.42 -12.56
CA ASP A 58 1.49 17.31 -13.23
C ASP A 58 1.64 17.48 -14.76
N GLU A 59 0.59 17.20 -15.54
CA GLU A 59 0.64 17.31 -17.01
C GLU A 59 1.02 18.72 -17.50
N SER A 60 0.86 19.75 -16.66
CA SER A 60 1.22 21.13 -16.99
C SER A 60 2.67 21.48 -16.63
N GLY A 61 3.32 20.69 -15.77
CA GLY A 61 4.65 20.96 -15.21
C GLY A 61 4.69 22.14 -14.24
N ILE A 62 3.54 22.58 -13.74
CA ILE A 62 3.41 23.75 -12.85
C ILE A 62 3.02 23.31 -11.44
N GLY A 63 2.26 22.22 -11.31
CA GLY A 63 1.97 21.58 -10.04
C GLY A 63 2.57 20.18 -9.96
N GLU A 64 2.34 19.51 -8.84
CA GLU A 64 2.76 18.13 -8.62
C GLU A 64 1.56 17.25 -8.27
N ILE A 65 1.69 15.95 -8.53
CA ILE A 65 0.70 14.92 -8.20
C ILE A 65 1.39 13.87 -7.37
N THR A 66 0.85 13.61 -6.18
CA THR A 66 1.23 12.46 -5.39
C THR A 66 0.26 11.32 -5.63
N GLN A 67 0.83 10.14 -5.89
CA GLN A 67 0.11 8.89 -5.99
C GLN A 67 0.62 7.91 -4.93
N ILE A 68 -0.31 7.37 -4.16
CA ILE A 68 -0.09 6.29 -3.21
C ILE A 68 -0.81 5.05 -3.72
N ILE A 69 -0.07 3.96 -3.87
CA ILE A 69 -0.56 2.65 -4.32
C ILE A 69 -0.22 1.61 -3.28
N ILE A 70 -1.20 0.79 -2.91
CA ILE A 70 -1.03 -0.41 -2.09
C ILE A 70 -1.64 -1.57 -2.87
N GLU A 71 -0.85 -2.61 -3.16
CA GLU A 71 -1.30 -3.77 -3.90
C GLU A 71 -1.20 -5.04 -3.05
N PHE A 72 -2.28 -5.82 -3.08
CA PHE A 72 -2.36 -7.10 -2.39
C PHE A 72 -2.10 -8.27 -3.32
N GLY A 73 -1.58 -9.36 -2.75
CA GLY A 73 -1.31 -10.62 -3.45
C GLY A 73 -2.52 -11.53 -3.57
N THR A 74 -3.73 -11.01 -3.32
CA THR A 74 -4.99 -11.74 -3.47
C THR A 74 -6.12 -10.77 -3.81
N SER A 75 -7.24 -11.31 -4.27
CA SER A 75 -8.50 -10.60 -4.38
C SER A 75 -9.16 -10.51 -3.00
N TYR A 76 -9.68 -9.33 -2.67
CA TYR A 76 -10.46 -9.04 -1.48
C TYR A 76 -11.80 -8.40 -1.89
N SER A 77 -12.84 -8.65 -1.11
CA SER A 77 -14.15 -8.05 -1.34
C SER A 77 -14.13 -6.57 -0.97
N GLU A 78 -14.82 -5.74 -1.76
CA GLU A 78 -15.03 -4.31 -1.47
C GLU A 78 -15.64 -4.08 -0.08
N ALA A 79 -16.44 -5.03 0.41
CA ALA A 79 -17.01 -4.99 1.76
C ALA A 79 -15.95 -4.91 2.88
N MET A 80 -14.71 -5.37 2.63
CA MET A 80 -13.60 -5.30 3.59
C MET A 80 -13.01 -3.90 3.71
N PHE A 81 -13.32 -3.02 2.76
CA PHE A 81 -12.81 -1.66 2.67
C PHE A 81 -13.93 -0.63 2.80
N GLN A 82 -15.02 -1.00 3.47
CA GLN A 82 -16.06 -0.04 3.83
C GLN A 82 -15.49 1.06 4.73
N GLU A 83 -15.99 2.28 4.51
CA GLU A 83 -15.62 3.47 5.28
C GLU A 83 -14.14 3.85 5.14
N LEU A 84 -13.47 3.44 4.05
CA LEU A 84 -12.13 3.96 3.73
C LEU A 84 -12.12 5.49 3.86
N PRO A 85 -10.98 6.09 4.25
CA PRO A 85 -10.84 7.53 4.21
C PRO A 85 -11.19 8.06 2.81
N PRO A 86 -11.80 9.24 2.70
CA PRO A 86 -12.48 9.71 1.49
C PRO A 86 -11.57 9.77 0.25
N ASP A 87 -10.27 9.94 0.45
CA ASP A 87 -9.28 10.06 -0.64
C ASP A 87 -8.81 8.70 -1.18
N TRP A 88 -9.22 7.59 -0.56
CA TRP A 88 -8.81 6.25 -0.90
C TRP A 88 -9.88 5.51 -1.69
N THR A 89 -9.45 4.82 -2.73
CA THR A 89 -10.32 4.01 -3.60
C THR A 89 -9.73 2.63 -3.80
N MET A 90 -10.59 1.61 -3.79
CA MET A 90 -10.23 0.25 -4.17
C MET A 90 -10.26 0.10 -5.69
N TYR A 91 -9.29 -0.63 -6.25
CA TYR A 91 -9.27 -0.99 -7.65
C TYR A 91 -8.89 -2.47 -7.85
N GLU A 92 -9.25 -3.01 -9.00
CA GLU A 92 -8.85 -4.34 -9.43
C GLU A 92 -7.67 -4.23 -10.41
N TYR A 93 -6.67 -5.09 -10.25
CA TYR A 93 -5.53 -5.17 -11.15
C TYR A 93 -5.14 -6.60 -11.48
N SER A 94 -4.28 -6.77 -12.47
CA SER A 94 -3.73 -8.08 -12.86
C SER A 94 -2.23 -7.97 -12.98
N ARG A 95 -1.50 -8.98 -12.51
CA ARG A 95 -0.06 -9.06 -12.75
C ARG A 95 0.21 -9.63 -14.13
N VAL A 96 1.00 -8.88 -14.90
CA VAL A 96 1.35 -9.23 -16.27
C VAL A 96 2.86 -9.40 -16.35
N LYS A 97 3.31 -10.46 -17.04
CA LYS A 97 4.71 -10.67 -17.41
C LYS A 97 4.75 -11.16 -18.85
N ASP A 98 5.64 -10.59 -19.66
CA ASP A 98 5.80 -10.96 -21.07
C ASP A 98 4.46 -10.92 -21.85
N ASN A 99 3.65 -9.89 -21.60
CA ASN A 99 2.28 -9.70 -22.12
C ASN A 99 1.28 -10.83 -21.78
N GLN A 100 1.57 -11.67 -20.80
CA GLN A 100 0.65 -12.69 -20.28
C GLN A 100 0.19 -12.35 -18.87
N ILE A 101 -1.11 -12.52 -18.61
CA ILE A 101 -1.67 -12.37 -17.27
C ILE A 101 -1.26 -13.59 -16.44
N LEU A 102 -0.48 -13.37 -15.39
CA LEU A 102 -0.05 -14.39 -14.44
C LEU A 102 -1.06 -14.55 -13.30
N GLU A 103 -1.53 -13.43 -12.75
CA GLU A 103 -2.45 -13.40 -11.61
C GLU A 103 -3.55 -12.38 -11.91
N PRO A 104 -4.77 -12.82 -12.29
CA PRO A 104 -5.86 -11.91 -12.60
C PRO A 104 -6.62 -11.50 -11.33
N LYS A 105 -7.28 -10.33 -11.39
CA LYS A 105 -8.28 -9.86 -10.43
C LYS A 105 -7.79 -9.69 -8.98
N LEU A 106 -6.57 -9.22 -8.82
CA LEU A 106 -6.01 -8.84 -7.52
C LEU A 106 -6.58 -7.49 -7.08
N THR A 107 -6.53 -7.24 -5.77
CA THR A 107 -7.05 -5.99 -5.19
C THR A 107 -5.92 -5.02 -4.87
N GLY A 108 -6.12 -3.75 -5.20
CA GLY A 108 -5.28 -2.64 -4.74
C GLY A 108 -6.09 -1.51 -4.12
N LEU A 109 -5.41 -0.67 -3.37
CA LEU A 109 -5.89 0.63 -2.88
C LEU A 109 -5.05 1.73 -3.52
N SER A 110 -5.71 2.79 -3.96
CA SER A 110 -5.06 3.95 -4.54
C SER A 110 -5.57 5.22 -3.88
N CYS A 111 -4.68 6.17 -3.67
CA CYS A 111 -4.98 7.56 -3.36
C CYS A 111 -4.18 8.44 -4.31
N VAL A 112 -4.82 9.45 -4.90
CA VAL A 112 -4.18 10.40 -5.82
C VAL A 112 -4.66 11.79 -5.46
N PHE A 113 -3.72 12.70 -5.19
CA PHE A 113 -4.03 14.09 -4.85
C PHE A 113 -3.03 15.02 -5.50
N LYS A 114 -3.48 16.25 -5.74
CA LYS A 114 -2.71 17.29 -6.45
C LYS A 114 -2.18 18.30 -5.44
N HIS A 115 -0.94 18.73 -5.65
CA HIS A 115 -0.34 19.85 -4.96
C HIS A 115 -0.48 21.09 -5.84
N PRO A 116 -1.19 22.14 -5.37
CA PRO A 116 -1.27 23.40 -6.10
C PRO A 116 0.13 24.00 -6.33
N PRO A 117 0.36 24.76 -7.42
CA PRO A 117 1.67 25.34 -7.73
C PRO A 117 2.34 26.15 -6.61
N ASN A 118 1.55 26.72 -5.71
CA ASN A 118 2.05 27.53 -4.59
C ASN A 118 2.31 26.71 -3.32
N GLU A 119 2.06 25.40 -3.35
CA GLU A 119 2.16 24.43 -2.24
C GLU A 119 2.92 23.17 -2.70
N CYS A 120 3.82 23.31 -3.69
CA CYS A 120 4.67 22.24 -4.23
C CYS A 120 6.09 22.27 -3.63
N ASP A 121 6.31 22.97 -2.52
CA ASP A 121 7.58 22.81 -1.81
C ASP A 121 7.61 21.49 -1.05
N THR A 122 8.82 21.01 -0.76
CA THR A 122 9.04 19.70 -0.13
C THR A 122 8.34 19.55 1.22
N GLU A 123 8.18 20.62 1.99
CA GLU A 123 7.54 20.56 3.31
C GLU A 123 6.02 20.42 3.17
N SER A 124 5.40 21.19 2.28
CA SER A 124 3.97 21.07 1.96
C SER A 124 3.61 19.68 1.44
N ILE A 125 4.38 19.15 0.49
CA ILE A 125 4.13 17.81 -0.06
C ILE A 125 4.27 16.73 1.02
N ALA A 126 5.32 16.82 1.84
CA ALA A 126 5.54 15.87 2.92
C ALA A 126 4.41 15.90 3.96
N PHE A 127 3.90 17.09 4.28
CA PHE A 127 2.78 17.26 5.20
C PHE A 127 1.49 16.62 4.66
N ASP A 128 1.15 16.87 3.40
CA ASP A 128 -0.02 16.26 2.77
C ASP A 128 0.07 14.74 2.76
N ILE A 129 1.25 14.19 2.41
CA ILE A 129 1.52 12.75 2.47
C ILE A 129 1.32 12.21 3.88
N GLU A 130 1.88 12.87 4.89
CA GLU A 130 1.78 12.47 6.29
C GLU A 130 0.31 12.43 6.75
N VAL A 131 -0.47 13.46 6.42
CA VAL A 131 -1.90 13.53 6.77
C VAL A 131 -2.69 12.41 6.08
N THR A 132 -2.50 12.22 4.77
CA THR A 132 -3.19 11.17 4.00
C THR A 132 -2.87 9.78 4.53
N ILE A 133 -1.60 9.51 4.87
CA ILE A 133 -1.17 8.23 5.44
C ILE A 133 -1.73 8.05 6.85
N SER A 134 -1.64 9.08 7.71
CA SER A 134 -2.14 9.03 9.09
C SER A 134 -3.64 8.72 9.14
N ASN A 135 -4.43 9.31 8.23
CA ASN A 135 -5.86 9.01 8.14
C ASN A 135 -6.13 7.53 7.81
N LEU A 136 -5.31 6.92 6.93
CA LEU A 136 -5.42 5.49 6.65
C LEU A 136 -4.97 4.64 7.83
N GLU A 137 -3.92 5.04 8.54
CA GLU A 137 -3.47 4.35 9.75
C GLU A 137 -4.54 4.35 10.84
N VAL A 138 -5.15 5.50 11.13
CA VAL A 138 -6.26 5.62 12.09
C VAL A 138 -7.43 4.71 11.67
N TRP A 139 -7.83 4.74 10.41
CA TRP A 139 -8.89 3.85 9.90
C TRP A 139 -8.54 2.36 10.08
N LEU A 140 -7.28 1.97 9.88
CA LEU A 140 -6.82 0.60 10.13
C LEU A 140 -6.87 0.30 11.63
N GLU A 141 -6.39 1.19 12.49
CA GLU A 141 -6.33 1.03 13.94
C GLU A 141 -7.70 0.81 14.57
N GLU A 142 -8.75 1.43 14.04
CA GLU A 142 -10.13 1.20 14.46
C GLU A 142 -10.63 -0.23 14.17
N LYS A 143 -9.97 -0.97 13.27
CA LYS A 143 -10.33 -2.35 12.95
C LYS A 143 -9.52 -3.34 13.79
N ASP A 144 -10.24 -4.15 14.56
CA ASP A 144 -9.67 -5.20 15.39
C ASP A 144 -8.92 -6.26 14.54
N PRO A 145 -7.62 -6.51 14.82
CA PRO A 145 -6.81 -7.46 14.05
C PRO A 145 -7.33 -8.89 13.99
N GLU A 146 -7.90 -9.42 15.09
CA GLU A 146 -8.42 -10.79 15.11
C GLU A 146 -9.70 -10.91 14.29
N SER A 147 -10.57 -9.92 14.38
CA SER A 147 -11.80 -9.83 13.60
C SER A 147 -11.48 -9.78 12.10
N CYS A 148 -10.50 -8.96 11.69
CA CYS A 148 -10.01 -8.94 10.31
C CYS A 148 -9.52 -10.33 9.88
N ARG A 149 -8.61 -10.96 10.64
CA ARG A 149 -8.12 -12.31 10.32
C ARG A 149 -9.24 -13.34 10.20
N ALA A 150 -10.20 -13.32 11.11
CA ALA A 150 -11.33 -14.24 11.09
C ALA A 150 -12.17 -14.07 9.82
N VAL A 151 -12.50 -12.82 9.45
CA VAL A 151 -13.22 -12.51 8.21
C VAL A 151 -12.43 -12.95 6.98
N LEU A 152 -11.13 -12.66 6.94
CA LEU A 152 -10.26 -13.08 5.83
C LEU A 152 -10.17 -14.61 5.72
N THR A 153 -10.13 -15.32 6.85
CA THR A 153 -10.14 -16.79 6.88
C THR A 153 -11.45 -17.35 6.34
N LEU A 154 -12.59 -16.81 6.78
CA LEU A 154 -13.92 -17.23 6.32
C LEU A 154 -14.14 -16.93 4.83
N ALA A 155 -13.53 -15.86 4.32
CA ALA A 155 -13.54 -15.52 2.89
C ALA A 155 -12.56 -16.37 2.05
N GLY A 156 -11.71 -17.20 2.67
CA GLY A 156 -10.72 -18.02 1.99
C GLY A 156 -9.49 -17.23 1.48
N CYS A 157 -9.18 -16.08 2.09
CA CYS A 157 -8.10 -15.20 1.66
C CYS A 157 -6.79 -15.37 2.45
N MET A 158 -6.80 -16.13 3.55
CA MET A 158 -5.61 -16.43 4.36
C MET A 158 -4.92 -17.72 3.94
#